data_AF-A0A0T9RL29-F1
#
_entry.id   AF-A0A0T9RL29-F1
#
_cell.length_a   1.000
_cell.length_b   1.000
_cell.length_c   1.000
_cell.angle_alpha   90.00
_cell.angle_beta   90.00
_cell.angle_gamma   90.00
#
_symmetry.space_group_name_H-M   'P 1'
#
loop_
_entity.id
_entity.type
_entity.pdbx_description
1 polymer ?
#
loop_
_entity_poly.entity_id
_entity_poly.type
_entity_poly.pdbx_seq_one_letter_code
_entity_poly.pdbx_strand_id
1 'polypeptide(L)'
;MNNIEELKKAALGANLHGWTGFEDALNDDGYSEAVSKFIGHCRPSEILALIAQLEAAQKERDELKELNCHFDLSIRKTEGVNEVLRSKLEAAERALIKPLPIGELVHRLEGQTYEKWFSESDVKDLRERAEKAEAALSAANEKLSKPIAVSRGIENIELRQPLEVEDMWRHRFIASIKAAGFTVEGNADAE
;
A
#
# COMPACT_ATOMS: atom_id res chain seq x y z
N MET A 1 35.60 -36.22 88.11
CA MET A 1 34.52 -35.28 88.44
C MET A 1 34.55 -34.21 87.38
N ASN A 2 33.66 -34.26 86.38
CA ASN A 2 33.61 -33.23 85.36
C ASN A 2 33.21 -31.91 86.03
N ASN A 3 33.97 -30.86 85.74
CA ASN A 3 33.77 -29.54 86.33
C ASN A 3 32.37 -29.05 85.92
N ILE A 4 31.62 -28.51 86.87
CA ILE A 4 30.22 -28.09 86.63
C ILE A 4 30.13 -27.05 85.50
N GLU A 5 31.21 -26.30 85.28
CA GLU A 5 31.36 -25.34 84.18
C GLU A 5 31.52 -26.01 82.80
N GLU A 6 32.17 -27.19 82.71
CA GLU A 6 32.25 -27.94 81.45
C GLU A 6 30.89 -28.53 81.06
N LEU A 7 30.11 -28.98 82.04
CA LEU A 7 28.75 -29.48 81.80
C LEU A 7 27.79 -28.36 81.39
N LYS A 8 27.91 -27.16 81.98
CA LYS A 8 27.16 -25.99 81.54
C LYS A 8 27.53 -25.56 80.11
N LYS A 9 28.82 -25.57 79.79
CA LYS A 9 29.30 -25.23 78.43
C LYS A 9 28.80 -26.24 77.39
N ALA A 10 28.83 -27.53 77.71
CA ALA A 10 28.29 -28.58 76.85
C ALA A 10 26.75 -28.47 76.68
N ALA A 11 26.02 -28.14 77.75
CA ALA A 11 24.57 -27.95 77.69
C ALA A 11 24.17 -26.72 76.87
N LEU A 12 24.93 -25.62 76.96
CA LEU A 12 24.72 -24.43 76.12
C LEU A 12 24.98 -24.72 74.64
N GLY A 13 26.08 -25.43 74.32
CA GLY A 13 26.39 -25.86 72.95
C GLY A 13 25.31 -26.75 72.36
N ALA A 14 24.79 -27.73 73.13
CA ALA A 14 23.72 -28.63 72.68
C ALA A 14 22.38 -27.91 72.44
N ASN A 15 22.03 -26.90 73.23
CA ASN A 15 20.75 -26.20 73.11
C ASN A 15 20.71 -25.24 71.91
N LEU A 16 21.85 -24.62 71.55
CA LEU A 16 21.96 -23.76 70.35
C LEU A 16 22.10 -24.55 69.04
N HIS A 17 22.77 -25.71 69.07
CA HIS A 17 22.92 -26.58 67.90
C HIS A 17 21.61 -27.24 67.45
N GLY A 18 20.69 -27.52 68.39
CA GLY A 18 19.38 -28.10 68.05
C GLY A 18 18.35 -27.11 67.49
N TRP A 19 18.46 -25.81 67.81
CA TRP A 19 17.43 -24.81 67.48
C TRP A 19 17.67 -24.06 66.18
N THR A 20 18.92 -23.91 65.73
CA THR A 20 19.25 -23.07 64.58
C THR A 20 19.41 -23.85 63.28
N GLY A 21 19.65 -25.18 63.35
CA GLY A 21 19.86 -26.03 62.17
C GLY A 21 21.16 -25.73 61.40
N PHE A 22 22.05 -24.90 61.94
CA PHE A 22 23.35 -24.59 61.33
C PHE A 22 24.44 -25.49 61.93
N GLU A 23 25.06 -26.33 61.11
CA GLU A 23 26.17 -27.25 61.45
C GLU A 23 27.55 -26.55 61.55
N ASP A 24 27.56 -25.24 61.83
CA ASP A 24 28.80 -24.46 61.85
C ASP A 24 29.49 -24.48 63.21
N ALA A 25 30.83 -24.49 63.20
CA ALA A 25 31.65 -24.36 64.40
C ALA A 25 31.33 -23.06 65.15
N LEU A 26 31.22 -23.15 66.49
CA LEU A 26 30.99 -21.98 67.34
C LEU A 26 32.26 -21.13 67.42
N ASN A 27 32.10 -19.81 67.35
CA ASN A 27 33.17 -18.85 67.61
C ASN A 27 33.45 -18.72 69.12
N ASP A 28 34.43 -17.89 69.48
CA ASP A 28 34.87 -17.67 70.86
C ASP A 28 33.75 -17.14 71.78
N ASP A 29 32.73 -16.50 71.20
CA ASP A 29 31.55 -15.97 71.89
C ASP A 29 30.41 -17.00 72.02
N GLY A 30 30.59 -18.22 71.52
CA GLY A 30 29.61 -19.31 71.61
C GLY A 30 28.46 -19.24 70.59
N TYR A 31 28.58 -18.41 69.55
CA TYR A 31 27.63 -18.33 68.43
C TYR A 31 28.20 -19.00 67.18
N SER A 32 27.35 -19.54 66.31
CA SER A 32 27.80 -19.97 64.98
C SER A 32 28.24 -18.76 64.14
N GLU A 33 29.09 -18.99 63.14
CA GLU A 33 29.52 -17.93 62.22
C GLU A 33 28.32 -17.26 61.53
N ALA A 34 27.31 -18.04 61.12
CA ALA A 34 26.07 -17.55 60.55
C ALA A 34 25.29 -16.62 61.51
N VAL A 35 25.17 -17.00 62.78
CA VAL A 35 24.48 -16.18 63.80
C VAL A 35 25.26 -14.90 64.09
N SER A 36 26.59 -14.96 64.12
CA SER A 36 27.43 -13.79 64.33
C SER A 36 27.35 -12.80 63.17
N LYS A 37 27.33 -13.30 61.93
CA LYS A 37 27.04 -12.49 60.74
C LYS A 37 25.65 -11.88 60.83
N PHE A 38 24.62 -12.65 61.17
CA PHE A 38 23.26 -12.14 61.31
C PHE A 38 23.15 -11.01 62.35
N ILE A 39 23.72 -11.19 63.54
CA ILE A 39 23.74 -10.16 64.60
C ILE A 39 24.49 -8.90 64.14
N GLY A 40 25.58 -9.06 63.39
CA GLY A 40 26.28 -7.94 62.74
C GLY A 40 25.35 -7.16 61.81
N HIS A 41 24.66 -7.84 60.90
CA HIS A 41 23.70 -7.24 59.96
C HIS A 41 22.46 -6.65 60.65
N CYS A 42 22.13 -7.09 61.87
CA CYS A 42 21.05 -6.55 62.68
C CYS A 42 21.44 -5.31 63.50
N ARG A 43 22.65 -4.76 63.30
CA ARG A 43 23.03 -3.49 63.93
C ARG A 43 22.11 -2.36 63.44
N PRO A 44 21.58 -1.51 64.35
CA PRO A 44 20.67 -0.43 63.96
C PRO A 44 21.22 0.49 62.86
N SER A 45 22.53 0.76 62.87
CA SER A 45 23.20 1.57 61.84
C SER A 45 23.19 0.92 60.45
N GLU A 46 23.34 -0.41 60.38
CA GLU A 46 23.35 -1.16 59.12
C GLU A 46 21.94 -1.27 58.55
N ILE A 47 20.95 -1.49 59.41
CA ILE A 47 19.52 -1.48 59.03
C ILE A 47 19.13 -0.11 58.49
N LEU A 48 19.50 0.98 59.17
CA LEU A 48 19.19 2.35 58.71
C LEU A 48 19.86 2.67 57.37
N ALA A 49 21.11 2.24 57.16
CA ALA A 49 21.80 2.42 55.89
C ALA A 49 21.10 1.64 54.76
N LEU A 50 20.66 0.42 55.02
CA LEU A 50 19.91 -0.38 54.05
C LEU A 50 18.55 0.24 53.71
N ILE A 51 17.83 0.77 54.70
CA ILE A 51 16.56 1.49 54.48
C ILE A 51 16.79 2.69 53.57
N ALA A 52 17.82 3.50 53.84
CA ALA A 52 18.13 4.66 53.01
C ALA A 52 18.47 4.27 51.55
N GLN A 53 19.21 3.17 51.35
CA GLN A 53 19.49 2.64 50.01
C GLN A 53 18.22 2.16 49.30
N LEU A 54 17.33 1.46 50.02
CA LEU A 54 16.05 0.98 49.47
C LEU A 54 15.13 2.15 49.11
N GLU A 55 15.05 3.18 49.94
CA GLU A 55 14.26 4.38 49.66
C GLU A 55 14.79 5.14 48.43
N ALA A 56 16.12 5.29 48.31
CA ALA A 56 16.74 5.90 47.14
C ALA A 56 16.45 5.09 45.86
N ALA A 57 16.63 3.77 45.91
CA ALA A 57 16.34 2.89 44.77
C ALA A 57 14.85 2.86 44.40
N GLN A 58 13.95 2.95 45.38
CA GLN A 58 12.52 3.06 45.14
C GLN A 58 12.18 4.36 44.42
N LYS A 59 12.79 5.47 44.85
CA LYS A 59 12.61 6.77 44.22
C LYS A 59 13.07 6.76 42.76
N GLU A 60 14.27 6.27 42.47
CA GLU A 60 14.79 6.15 41.10
C GLU A 60 13.90 5.28 40.22
N ARG A 61 13.41 4.15 40.75
CA ARG A 61 12.49 3.27 40.03
C ARG A 61 11.19 3.98 39.67
N ASP A 62 10.65 4.78 40.58
CA ASP A 62 9.38 5.47 40.36
C ASP A 62 9.52 6.64 39.36
N GLU A 63 10.64 7.37 39.40
CA GLU A 63 11.00 8.36 38.37
C GLU A 63 11.15 7.72 36.97
N LEU A 64 11.80 6.54 36.89
CA LEU A 64 11.92 5.79 35.63
C LEU A 64 10.57 5.33 35.10
N LYS A 65 9.65 4.91 35.96
CA LYS A 65 8.28 4.53 35.56
C LYS A 65 7.52 5.72 34.98
N GLU A 66 7.64 6.90 35.62
CA GLU A 66 7.00 8.12 35.13
C GLU A 66 7.55 8.53 33.76
N LEU A 67 8.88 8.49 33.59
CA LEU A 67 9.52 8.78 32.32
C LEU A 67 9.09 7.82 31.21
N ASN A 68 8.99 6.52 31.52
CA ASN A 68 8.52 5.52 30.56
C ASN A 68 7.07 5.79 30.12
N CYS A 69 6.20 6.14 31.07
CA CYS A 69 4.82 6.53 30.75
C CYS A 69 4.76 7.75 29.82
N HIS A 70 5.65 8.74 30.04
CA HIS A 70 5.76 9.92 29.18
C HIS A 70 6.25 9.56 27.76
N PHE A 71 7.22 8.65 27.63
CA PHE A 71 7.68 8.15 26.34
C PHE A 71 6.57 7.41 25.59
N ASP A 72 5.85 6.50 26.24
CA ASP A 72 4.72 5.77 25.63
C ASP A 72 3.62 6.72 25.15
N LEU A 73 3.32 7.78 25.91
CA LEU A 73 2.36 8.79 25.50
C LEU A 73 2.87 9.57 24.28
N SER A 74 4.16 9.90 24.25
CA SER A 74 4.79 10.63 23.15
C SER A 74 4.80 9.80 21.86
N ILE A 75 5.14 8.51 21.94
CA ILE A 75 5.11 7.56 20.81
C ILE A 75 3.71 7.49 20.22
N ARG A 76 2.68 7.25 21.05
CA ARG A 76 1.29 7.19 20.59
C ARG A 76 0.82 8.49 19.93
N LYS A 77 1.23 9.65 20.45
CA LYS A 77 0.93 10.94 19.82
C LYS A 77 1.59 11.05 18.44
N THR A 78 2.86 10.67 18.32
CA THR A 78 3.56 10.69 17.02
C THR A 78 2.97 9.71 16.01
N GLU A 79 2.57 8.52 16.44
CA GLU A 79 1.88 7.54 15.59
C GLU A 79 0.54 8.08 15.09
N GLY A 80 -0.25 8.70 15.97
CA GLY A 80 -1.51 9.36 15.60
C GLY A 80 -1.31 10.49 14.58
N VAL A 81 -0.27 11.32 14.75
CA VAL A 81 0.09 12.37 13.76
C VAL A 81 0.47 11.74 12.41
N ASN A 82 1.28 10.68 12.41
CA ASN A 82 1.68 10.00 11.19
C ASN A 82 0.49 9.40 10.43
N GLU A 83 -0.49 8.84 11.15
CA GLU A 83 -1.72 8.32 10.54
C GLU A 83 -2.54 9.42 9.85
N VAL A 84 -2.70 10.56 10.53
CA VAL A 84 -3.39 11.74 9.96
C VAL A 84 -2.66 12.25 8.72
N LEU A 85 -1.33 12.31 8.76
CA LEU A 85 -0.53 12.75 7.61
C LEU A 85 -0.65 11.78 6.43
N ARG A 86 -0.61 10.46 6.68
CA ARG A 86 -0.84 9.45 5.63
C ARG A 86 -2.23 9.59 5.01
N SER A 87 -3.26 9.74 5.84
CA SER A 87 -4.64 9.96 5.36
C SER A 87 -4.77 11.22 4.49
N LYS A 88 -4.12 12.32 4.89
CA LYS A 88 -4.10 13.56 4.09
C LYS A 88 -3.35 13.40 2.79
N LEU A 89 -2.21 12.69 2.81
CA LEU A 89 -1.43 12.41 1.61
C LEU A 89 -2.24 11.59 0.62
N GLU A 90 -2.88 10.50 1.07
CA GLU A 90 -3.72 9.65 0.23
C GLU A 90 -4.92 10.43 -0.34
N ALA A 91 -5.55 11.30 0.45
CA ALA A 91 -6.63 12.17 -0.03
C ALA A 91 -6.15 13.16 -1.11
N ALA A 92 -4.96 13.74 -0.92
CA ALA A 92 -4.35 14.65 -1.90
C ALA A 92 -3.95 13.91 -3.18
N GLU A 93 -3.37 12.72 -3.08
CA GLU A 93 -3.04 11.86 -4.23
C GLU A 93 -4.30 11.46 -5.00
N ARG A 94 -5.37 11.03 -4.31
CA ARG A 94 -6.65 10.74 -4.97
C ARG A 94 -7.26 11.95 -5.67
N ALA A 95 -7.04 13.17 -5.15
CA ALA A 95 -7.46 14.39 -5.82
C ALA A 95 -6.59 14.71 -7.05
N LEU A 96 -5.28 14.43 -6.99
CA LEU A 96 -4.35 14.65 -8.09
C LEU A 96 -4.48 13.62 -9.22
N ILE A 97 -4.81 12.37 -8.88
CA ILE A 97 -4.97 11.24 -9.80
C ILE A 97 -6.27 11.31 -10.58
N LYS A 98 -7.24 12.17 -10.21
CA LYS A 98 -8.35 12.47 -11.12
C LYS A 98 -7.80 13.35 -12.23
N PRO A 99 -7.52 12.80 -13.43
CA PRO A 99 -7.00 13.64 -14.50
C PRO A 99 -8.06 14.69 -14.79
N LEU A 100 -7.64 15.95 -14.74
CA LEU A 100 -8.50 17.04 -15.15
C LEU A 100 -8.95 16.77 -16.58
N PRO A 101 -10.21 17.04 -16.93
CA PRO A 101 -10.62 16.98 -18.32
C PRO A 101 -9.65 17.80 -19.18
N ILE A 102 -9.30 17.30 -20.36
CA ILE A 102 -8.29 17.91 -21.25
C ILE A 102 -8.57 19.42 -21.46
N GLY A 103 -9.84 19.82 -21.51
CA GLY A 103 -10.23 21.24 -21.57
C GLY A 103 -9.79 22.09 -20.38
N GLU A 104 -9.88 21.58 -19.14
CA GLU A 104 -9.38 22.29 -17.95
C GLU A 104 -7.85 22.38 -17.94
N LEU A 105 -7.14 21.36 -18.41
CA LEU A 105 -5.68 21.39 -18.55
C LEU A 105 -5.23 22.45 -19.55
N VAL A 106 -5.90 22.51 -20.71
CA VAL A 106 -5.62 23.52 -21.73
C VAL A 106 -5.86 24.92 -21.18
N HIS A 107 -7.00 25.18 -20.53
CA HIS A 107 -7.26 26.49 -19.93
C HIS A 107 -6.26 26.89 -18.84
N ARG A 108 -5.82 25.92 -18.02
CA ARG A 108 -4.78 26.18 -17.00
C ARG A 108 -3.44 26.54 -17.63
N LEU A 109 -3.07 25.86 -18.71
CA LEU A 109 -1.84 26.12 -19.46
C LEU A 109 -1.89 27.48 -20.16
N GLU A 110 -3.00 27.80 -20.84
CA GLU A 110 -3.21 29.13 -21.47
C GLU A 110 -3.11 30.27 -20.45
N GLY A 111 -3.65 30.05 -19.23
CA GLY A 111 -3.53 31.02 -18.13
C GLY A 111 -2.12 31.18 -17.57
N GLN A 112 -1.26 30.14 -17.68
CA GLN A 112 0.14 30.19 -17.24
C GLN A 112 1.06 30.81 -18.29
N THR A 113 0.82 30.53 -19.57
CA THR A 113 1.62 31.05 -20.69
C THR A 113 1.17 32.44 -21.13
N TYR A 114 0.00 32.90 -20.68
CA TYR A 114 -0.70 34.10 -21.18
C TYR A 114 -0.94 34.07 -22.70
N GLU A 115 -0.84 32.88 -23.30
CA GLU A 115 -1.02 32.66 -24.73
C GLU A 115 -2.23 31.77 -24.94
N LYS A 116 -3.18 32.27 -25.73
CA LYS A 116 -4.34 31.49 -26.17
C LYS A 116 -3.91 30.68 -27.39
N TRP A 117 -4.02 29.35 -27.31
CA TRP A 117 -3.53 28.45 -28.37
C TRP A 117 -4.57 28.21 -29.46
N PHE A 118 -5.86 28.31 -29.12
CA PHE A 118 -6.95 28.22 -30.08
C PHE A 118 -7.94 29.36 -29.86
N SER A 119 -8.29 30.08 -30.93
CA SER A 119 -9.44 30.98 -30.88
C SER A 119 -10.75 30.19 -30.89
N GLU A 120 -11.84 30.81 -30.45
CA GLU A 120 -13.17 30.19 -30.47
C GLU A 120 -13.60 29.83 -31.90
N SER A 121 -13.15 30.59 -32.90
CA SER A 121 -13.33 30.27 -34.32
C SER A 121 -12.52 29.05 -34.76
N ASP A 122 -11.28 28.89 -34.32
CA ASP A 122 -10.44 27.73 -34.71
C ASP A 122 -11.07 26.41 -34.21
N VAL A 123 -11.58 26.42 -32.97
CA VAL A 123 -12.27 25.27 -32.38
C VAL A 123 -13.55 24.96 -33.14
N LYS A 124 -14.29 25.99 -33.54
CA LYS A 124 -15.52 25.84 -34.32
C LYS A 124 -15.25 25.23 -35.70
N ASP A 125 -14.24 25.73 -36.42
CA ASP A 125 -13.88 25.23 -37.75
C ASP A 125 -13.38 23.77 -37.69
N LEU A 126 -12.59 23.43 -36.66
CA LEU A 126 -12.17 22.05 -36.42
C LEU A 126 -13.34 21.12 -36.14
N ARG A 127 -14.33 21.58 -35.36
CA ARG A 127 -15.53 20.81 -35.05
C ARG A 127 -16.35 20.54 -36.30
N GLU A 128 -16.61 21.57 -37.11
CA GLU A 128 -17.37 21.44 -38.35
C GLU A 128 -16.67 20.49 -39.34
N ARG A 129 -15.33 20.57 -39.44
CA ARG A 129 -14.55 19.64 -40.25
C ARG A 129 -14.62 18.21 -39.73
N ALA A 130 -14.56 18.01 -38.41
CA ALA A 130 -14.68 16.69 -37.79
C ALA A 130 -16.06 16.08 -38.04
N GLU A 131 -17.14 16.84 -37.81
CA GLU A 131 -18.52 16.39 -38.06
C GLU A 131 -18.72 16.01 -39.53
N LYS A 132 -18.18 16.81 -40.47
CA LYS A 132 -18.24 16.49 -41.90
C LYS A 132 -17.46 15.23 -42.25
N ALA A 133 -16.29 15.02 -41.65
CA ALA A 133 -15.48 13.83 -41.86
C ALA A 133 -16.15 12.58 -41.29
N GLU A 134 -16.74 12.69 -40.09
CA GLU A 134 -17.48 11.61 -39.43
C GLU A 134 -18.72 11.20 -40.23
N ALA A 135 -19.48 12.19 -40.74
CA ALA A 135 -20.61 11.93 -41.62
C ALA A 135 -20.18 11.22 -42.93
N ALA A 136 -19.06 11.64 -43.53
CA ALA A 136 -18.53 11.00 -44.73
C ALA A 136 -18.05 9.56 -44.46
N LEU A 137 -17.37 9.33 -43.35
CA LEU A 137 -16.93 7.99 -42.92
C LEU A 137 -18.11 7.08 -42.63
N SER A 138 -19.15 7.59 -41.95
CA SER A 138 -20.37 6.84 -41.66
C SER A 138 -21.10 6.44 -42.95
N ALA A 139 -21.25 7.38 -43.89
CA ALA A 139 -21.85 7.09 -45.20
C ALA A 139 -21.03 6.07 -46.01
N ALA A 140 -19.71 6.15 -46.00
CA ALA A 140 -18.84 5.16 -46.65
C ALA A 140 -18.97 3.77 -45.98
N ASN A 141 -19.00 3.73 -44.65
CA ASN A 141 -19.14 2.49 -43.89
C ASN A 141 -20.51 1.84 -44.13
N GLU A 142 -21.59 2.62 -44.26
CA GLU A 142 -22.92 2.11 -44.61
C GLU A 142 -22.95 1.46 -46.00
N LYS A 143 -22.23 2.05 -46.97
CA LYS A 143 -22.08 1.46 -48.31
C LYS A 143 -21.30 0.15 -48.29
N LEU A 144 -20.23 0.07 -47.49
CA LEU A 144 -19.39 -1.13 -47.37
C LEU A 144 -20.05 -2.24 -46.55
N SER A 145 -20.93 -1.91 -45.60
CA SER A 145 -21.59 -2.90 -44.74
C SER A 145 -22.66 -3.73 -45.47
N LYS A 146 -23.10 -3.31 -46.67
CA LYS A 146 -24.15 -4.00 -47.43
C LYS A 146 -23.51 -4.92 -48.48
N PRO A 147 -23.80 -6.24 -48.48
CA PRO A 147 -23.30 -7.13 -49.51
C PRO A 147 -23.86 -6.74 -50.88
N ILE A 148 -23.00 -6.77 -51.91
CA ILE A 148 -23.39 -6.48 -53.29
C ILE A 148 -24.15 -7.71 -53.83
N ALA A 149 -25.44 -7.55 -54.09
CA ALA A 149 -26.28 -8.61 -54.63
C ALA A 149 -26.01 -8.80 -56.14
N VAL A 150 -25.25 -9.85 -56.48
CA VAL A 150 -25.05 -10.26 -57.87
C VAL A 150 -26.12 -11.27 -58.25
N SER A 151 -27.01 -10.88 -59.16
CA SER A 151 -28.08 -11.77 -59.63
C SER A 151 -27.47 -12.95 -60.41
N ARG A 152 -27.61 -14.18 -59.91
CA ARG A 152 -27.17 -15.40 -60.61
C ARG A 152 -28.26 -15.84 -61.58
N GLY A 153 -28.15 -15.44 -62.84
CA GLY A 153 -28.97 -16.02 -63.91
C GLY A 153 -28.47 -17.43 -64.23
N ILE A 154 -29.33 -18.44 -64.13
CA ILE A 154 -29.08 -19.75 -64.72
C ILE A 154 -29.44 -19.62 -66.20
N GLU A 155 -28.47 -19.26 -67.03
CA GLU A 155 -28.64 -19.26 -68.48
C GLU A 155 -27.94 -20.51 -69.03
N ASN A 156 -28.60 -21.22 -69.94
CA ASN A 156 -28.05 -22.43 -70.57
C ASN A 156 -26.79 -22.05 -71.39
N ILE A 157 -25.61 -22.28 -70.80
CA ILE A 157 -24.29 -21.91 -71.36
C ILE A 157 -23.90 -22.82 -72.55
N GLU A 158 -24.65 -23.89 -72.83
CA GLU A 158 -24.31 -24.95 -73.78
C GLU A 158 -24.16 -24.51 -75.26
N LEU A 159 -24.50 -23.28 -75.63
CA LEU A 159 -24.46 -22.80 -77.03
C LEU A 159 -23.65 -21.51 -77.25
N ARG A 160 -22.90 -21.01 -76.26
CA ARG A 160 -22.19 -19.71 -76.38
C ARG A 160 -20.67 -19.86 -76.39
N GLN A 161 -19.98 -19.10 -77.25
CA GLN A 161 -18.51 -19.11 -77.28
C GLN A 161 -17.93 -18.55 -75.96
N PRO A 162 -16.77 -19.04 -75.50
CA PRO A 162 -16.22 -18.70 -74.17
C PRO A 162 -16.03 -17.21 -73.90
N LEU A 163 -15.62 -16.43 -74.91
CA LEU A 163 -15.39 -14.98 -74.80
C LEU A 163 -16.69 -14.20 -74.52
N GLU A 164 -17.81 -14.58 -75.13
CA GLU A 164 -19.10 -13.90 -74.93
C GLU A 164 -19.66 -14.09 -73.52
N VAL A 165 -19.31 -15.19 -72.86
CA VAL A 165 -19.75 -15.49 -71.49
C VAL A 165 -19.01 -14.61 -70.50
N GLU A 166 -17.70 -14.41 -70.69
CA GLU A 166 -16.87 -13.60 -69.79
C GLU A 166 -17.29 -12.12 -69.80
N ASP A 167 -17.52 -11.54 -70.98
CA ASP A 167 -17.96 -10.15 -71.11
C ASP A 167 -19.35 -9.90 -70.52
N MET A 168 -20.26 -10.85 -70.68
CA MET A 168 -21.59 -10.81 -70.07
C MET A 168 -21.52 -10.78 -68.54
N TRP A 169 -20.68 -11.63 -67.94
CA TRP A 169 -20.48 -11.62 -66.49
C TRP A 169 -19.83 -10.32 -66.03
N ARG A 170 -18.78 -9.85 -66.72
CA ARG A 170 -18.11 -8.57 -66.43
C ARG A 170 -19.11 -7.41 -66.41
N HIS A 171 -19.95 -7.27 -67.43
CA HIS A 171 -20.98 -6.23 -67.48
C HIS A 171 -21.97 -6.31 -66.30
N ARG A 172 -22.37 -7.51 -65.90
CA ARG A 172 -23.32 -7.72 -64.79
C ARG A 172 -22.71 -7.39 -63.43
N PHE A 173 -21.45 -7.75 -63.21
CA PHE A 173 -20.70 -7.36 -62.01
C PHE A 173 -20.54 -5.84 -61.94
N ILE A 174 -20.13 -5.20 -63.04
CA ILE A 174 -19.98 -3.74 -63.11
C ILE A 174 -21.32 -3.05 -62.82
N ALA A 175 -22.42 -3.53 -63.40
CA ALA A 175 -23.75 -2.97 -63.16
C ALA A 175 -24.18 -3.11 -61.69
N SER A 176 -23.90 -4.24 -61.05
CA SER A 176 -24.24 -4.49 -59.64
C SER A 176 -23.43 -3.60 -58.69
N ILE A 177 -22.14 -3.39 -58.99
CA ILE A 177 -21.25 -2.51 -58.20
C ILE A 177 -21.68 -1.04 -58.35
N LYS A 178 -22.00 -0.60 -59.58
CA LYS A 178 -22.52 0.76 -59.84
C LYS A 178 -23.88 0.99 -59.17
N ALA A 179 -24.78 0.01 -59.19
CA ALA A 179 -26.09 0.08 -58.52
C ALA A 179 -25.94 0.18 -56.98
N ALA A 180 -24.88 -0.39 -56.42
CA ALA A 180 -24.52 -0.25 -55.01
C ALA A 180 -23.88 1.12 -54.66
N GLY A 181 -23.75 2.02 -55.64
CA GLY A 181 -23.26 3.39 -55.43
C GLY A 181 -21.73 3.49 -55.34
N PHE A 182 -21.02 2.51 -55.90
CA PHE A 182 -19.56 2.51 -56.08
C PHE A 182 -19.19 2.90 -57.52
N THR A 183 -18.10 3.65 -57.64
CA THR A 183 -17.48 3.96 -58.92
C THR A 183 -16.59 2.77 -59.35
N VAL A 184 -16.65 2.38 -60.62
CA VAL A 184 -15.79 1.34 -61.20
C VAL A 184 -14.89 1.99 -62.24
N GLU A 185 -13.57 1.96 -62.03
CA GLU A 185 -12.56 2.46 -62.98
C GLU A 185 -11.88 1.28 -63.69
N GLY A 186 -11.78 1.37 -65.02
CA GLY A 186 -11.32 0.30 -65.90
C GLY A 186 -12.11 0.31 -67.21
N ASN A 187 -11.41 0.56 -68.32
CA ASN A 187 -11.96 0.86 -69.63
C ASN A 187 -12.66 -0.37 -70.25
N ALA A 188 -13.91 -0.22 -70.69
CA ALA A 188 -14.55 -1.18 -71.61
C ALA A 188 -14.13 -0.93 -73.08
N ASP A 189 -13.37 0.15 -73.33
CA ASP A 189 -12.99 0.61 -74.67
C ASP A 189 -11.45 0.68 -74.84
N ALA A 190 -10.71 -0.34 -74.39
CA ALA A 190 -9.35 -0.57 -74.85
C ALA A 190 -9.39 -1.73 -75.86
N GLU A 191 -9.08 -1.40 -77.11
CA GLU A 191 -9.04 -2.22 -78.33
C GLU A 191 -8.65 -3.70 -78.17
#